data_AF-A0A612HBA8-F1
#
_entry.id   AF-A0A612HBA8-F1
#
_cell.length_a   1.000
_cell.length_b   1.000
_cell.length_c   1.000
_cell.angle_alpha   90.00
_cell.angle_beta   90.00
_cell.angle_gamma   90.00
#
_symmetry.space_group_name_H-M   'P 1'
#
loop_
_entity.id
_entity.type
_entity.pdbx_description
1 polymer ?
#
loop_
_entity_poly.entity_id
_entity_poly.type
_entity_poly.pdbx_seq_one_letter_code
_entity_poly.pdbx_strand_id
1 'polypeptide(L)'
;MVTRINGYLPAMALAMLLAGCSSSKEAILPAGNSTMLDLWQHRSGSAQQGAQAREALRRPQTGQERQGDRTQAESYSRTQESELSQQFPRLPNPDMVMYVYPHLADGSAPVPGYSTVFPFYSRPQYALPGERTEAL
;
A
#
# COMPACT_ATOMS: atom_id res chain seq x y z
N MET A 1 26.08 -46.69 30.11
CA MET A 1 25.65 -45.33 30.54
C MET A 1 26.31 -44.20 29.71
N VAL A 2 27.50 -44.41 29.13
CA VAL A 2 28.29 -43.38 28.40
C VAL A 2 27.78 -43.05 26.98
N THR A 3 27.11 -43.99 26.28
CA THR A 3 26.64 -43.78 24.89
C THR A 3 25.47 -42.81 24.75
N ARG A 4 24.65 -42.60 25.79
CA ARG A 4 23.58 -41.58 25.74
C ARG A 4 24.13 -40.16 25.83
N ILE A 5 25.19 -39.94 26.62
CA ILE A 5 25.79 -38.61 26.83
C ILE A 5 26.44 -38.07 25.54
N ASN A 6 27.05 -38.95 24.73
CA ASN A 6 27.75 -38.56 23.51
C ASN A 6 26.82 -38.12 22.36
N GLY A 7 25.53 -38.52 22.40
CA GLY A 7 24.52 -38.11 21.42
C GLY A 7 23.87 -36.75 21.71
N TYR A 8 23.85 -36.31 22.97
CA TYR A 8 23.33 -34.99 23.35
C TYR A 8 24.34 -33.86 23.08
N LEU A 9 25.64 -34.19 23.00
CA LEU A 9 26.74 -33.25 22.74
C LEU A 9 26.62 -32.51 21.38
N PRO A 10 26.37 -33.18 20.23
CA PRO A 10 26.14 -32.48 18.97
C PRO A 10 24.80 -31.72 18.94
N ALA A 11 23.76 -32.22 19.62
CA ALA A 11 22.47 -31.56 19.71
C ALA A 11 22.53 -30.25 20.50
N MET A 12 23.30 -30.22 21.59
CA MET A 12 23.56 -29.02 22.39
C MET A 12 24.42 -28.01 21.64
N ALA A 13 25.44 -28.46 20.89
CA ALA A 13 26.24 -27.59 20.03
C ALA A 13 25.41 -26.94 18.90
N LEU A 14 24.49 -27.70 18.30
CA LEU A 14 23.56 -27.17 17.31
C LEU A 14 22.61 -26.14 17.92
N ALA A 15 22.07 -26.38 19.11
CA ALA A 15 21.20 -25.42 19.81
C ALA A 15 21.91 -24.09 20.12
N MET A 16 23.22 -24.10 20.42
CA MET A 16 24.00 -22.88 20.62
C MET A 16 24.24 -22.09 19.32
N LEU A 17 24.33 -22.75 18.16
CA LEU A 17 24.46 -22.08 16.87
C LEU A 17 23.17 -21.38 16.42
N LEU A 18 22.01 -21.83 16.91
CA LEU A 18 20.72 -21.17 16.70
C LEU A 18 20.43 -20.02 17.69
N ALA A 19 21.32 -19.77 18.67
CA ALA A 19 21.22 -18.60 19.54
C ALA A 19 21.66 -17.34 18.76
N GLY A 20 20.72 -16.74 18.04
CA GLY A 20 20.94 -15.46 17.36
C GLY A 20 21.27 -14.35 18.36
N CYS A 21 22.13 -13.42 17.94
CA CYS A 21 22.36 -12.18 18.67
C CYS A 21 21.09 -11.31 18.63
N SER A 22 20.20 -11.49 19.60
CA SER A 22 19.10 -10.56 19.83
C SER A 22 19.69 -9.27 20.42
N SER A 23 20.02 -8.33 19.54
CA SER A 23 20.39 -6.98 19.98
C SER A 23 19.16 -6.30 20.56
N SER A 24 19.25 -5.84 21.80
CA SER A 24 18.15 -5.14 22.45
C SER A 24 17.92 -3.76 21.81
N LYS A 25 16.68 -3.28 21.87
CA LYS A 25 16.29 -1.96 21.32
C LYS A 25 17.18 -0.84 21.88
N GLU A 26 17.62 -0.98 23.12
CA GLU A 26 18.43 -0.06 23.89
C GLU A 26 19.88 0.00 23.37
N ALA A 27 20.36 -1.08 22.74
CA ALA A 27 21.67 -1.11 22.07
C ALA A 27 21.62 -0.49 20.67
N ILE A 28 20.50 -0.62 19.93
CA ILE A 28 20.36 -0.12 18.55
C ILE A 28 19.80 1.30 18.50
N LEU A 29 18.96 1.66 19.46
CA LEU A 29 18.27 2.94 19.59
C LEU A 29 18.21 3.33 21.07
N PRO A 30 19.35 3.69 21.71
CA PRO A 30 19.32 4.23 23.05
C PRO A 30 18.48 5.51 23.01
N ALA A 31 17.25 5.43 23.52
CA ALA A 31 16.50 6.62 23.88
C ALA A 31 17.26 7.23 25.06
N GLY A 32 18.24 8.08 24.75
CA GLY A 32 18.91 8.89 25.76
C GLY A 32 17.91 9.84 26.42
N ASN A 33 18.41 10.84 27.14
CA ASN A 33 17.57 11.85 27.78
C ASN A 33 17.00 12.89 26.79
N SER A 34 17.15 12.68 25.49
CA SER A 34 16.70 13.61 24.46
C SER A 34 15.25 13.35 24.08
N THR A 35 14.47 14.42 24.02
CA THR A 35 13.10 14.36 23.52
C THR A 35 13.10 14.09 22.01
N MET A 36 12.00 13.53 21.47
CA MET A 36 11.86 13.29 20.03
C MET A 36 12.08 14.58 19.21
N LEU A 37 11.68 15.72 19.76
CA LEU A 37 11.86 17.04 19.16
C LEU A 37 13.34 17.41 19.03
N ASP A 38 14.13 17.15 20.07
CA ASP A 38 15.57 17.42 20.13
C ASP A 38 16.35 16.55 19.14
N LEU A 39 15.97 15.26 19.04
CA LEU A 39 16.50 14.35 18.02
C LEU A 39 16.18 14.80 16.59
N TRP A 40 14.98 15.33 16.36
CA TRP A 40 14.56 15.82 15.04
C TRP A 40 15.40 17.03 14.63
N GLN A 41 15.54 18.01 15.52
CA GLN A 41 16.33 19.22 15.27
C GLN A 41 17.82 18.93 15.09
N HIS A 42 18.37 17.96 15.80
CA HIS A 42 19.80 17.64 15.75
C HIS A 42 20.18 16.75 14.54
N ARG A 43 19.30 15.82 14.10
CA ARG A 43 19.54 15.00 12.90
C ARG A 43 19.12 15.66 11.60
N SER A 44 18.13 16.55 11.62
CA SER A 44 17.95 17.48 10.52
C SER A 44 19.05 18.53 10.64
N GLY A 45 20.24 18.24 10.11
CA GLY A 45 21.29 19.27 9.97
C GLY A 45 20.66 20.55 9.44
N SER A 46 21.14 21.72 9.92
CA SER A 46 20.51 23.03 9.73
C SER A 46 19.71 23.13 8.43
N ALA A 47 18.48 23.67 8.46
CA ALA A 47 17.61 23.71 7.28
C ALA A 47 18.33 24.17 5.99
N GLN A 48 19.33 25.05 6.13
CA GLN A 48 20.25 25.44 5.06
C GLN A 48 21.16 24.32 4.53
N GLN A 49 21.83 23.52 5.37
CA GLN A 49 22.64 22.38 4.90
C GLN A 49 21.77 21.31 4.22
N GLY A 50 20.58 21.03 4.77
CA GLY A 50 19.61 20.11 4.15
C GLY A 50 19.10 20.62 2.80
N ALA A 51 18.83 21.93 2.68
CA ALA A 51 18.43 22.56 1.42
C ALA A 51 19.57 22.54 0.38
N GLN A 52 20.81 22.82 0.79
CA GLN A 52 21.98 22.80 -0.10
C GLN A 52 22.28 21.40 -0.63
N ALA A 53 22.23 20.38 0.22
CA ALA A 53 22.42 18.99 -0.20
C ALA A 53 21.32 18.52 -1.17
N ARG A 54 20.07 18.94 -0.95
CA ARG A 54 18.94 18.65 -1.85
C ARG A 54 19.08 19.36 -3.19
N GLU A 55 19.54 20.61 -3.19
CA GLU A 55 19.76 21.36 -4.43
C GLU A 55 20.93 20.78 -5.24
N ALA A 56 22.01 20.34 -4.58
CA ALA A 56 23.13 19.67 -5.24
C ALA A 56 22.75 18.35 -5.93
N LEU A 57 21.73 17.65 -5.42
CA LEU A 57 21.21 16.40 -5.99
C LEU A 57 20.04 16.62 -6.97
N ARG A 58 19.59 17.87 -7.14
CA ARG A 58 18.44 18.18 -7.99
C ARG A 58 18.88 18.22 -9.46
N ARG A 59 18.40 17.27 -10.27
CA ARG A 59 18.44 17.41 -11.73
C ARG A 59 17.46 18.52 -12.15
N PRO A 60 17.88 19.52 -12.94
CA PRO A 60 16.94 20.49 -13.47
C PRO A 60 15.95 19.79 -14.41
N GLN A 61 14.65 19.93 -14.12
CA GLN A 61 13.61 19.48 -15.04
C GLN A 61 13.75 20.22 -16.37
N THR A 62 13.68 19.48 -17.46
CA THR A 62 13.65 19.98 -18.83
C THR A 62 12.36 20.78 -19.06
N GLY A 63 12.36 21.67 -20.05
CA GLY A 63 11.17 22.46 -20.40
C GLY A 63 9.96 21.59 -20.77
N GLN A 64 10.20 20.43 -21.40
CA GLN A 64 9.14 19.48 -21.75
C GLN A 64 8.53 18.81 -20.52
N GLU A 65 9.36 18.39 -19.56
CA GLU A 65 8.88 17.79 -18.30
C GLU A 65 8.03 18.79 -17.51
N ARG A 66 8.46 20.05 -17.38
CA ARG A 66 7.65 21.08 -16.69
C ARG A 66 6.34 21.38 -17.40
N GLN A 67 6.36 21.44 -18.73
CA GLN A 67 5.16 21.70 -19.52
C GLN A 67 4.15 20.53 -19.38
N GLY A 68 4.64 19.29 -19.42
CA GLY A 68 3.81 18.09 -19.24
C GLY A 68 3.18 18.02 -17.84
N ASP A 69 3.98 18.24 -16.80
CA ASP A 69 3.53 18.25 -15.40
C ASP A 69 2.50 19.36 -15.16
N ARG A 70 2.72 20.55 -15.74
CA ARG A 70 1.77 21.67 -15.66
C ARG A 70 0.49 21.42 -16.46
N THR A 71 0.57 20.86 -17.66
CA THR A 71 -0.61 20.53 -18.47
C THR A 71 -1.46 19.47 -17.78
N GLN A 72 -0.82 18.46 -17.17
CA GLN A 72 -1.51 17.48 -16.35
C GLN A 72 -2.14 18.16 -15.12
N ALA A 73 -1.40 19.04 -14.43
CA ALA A 73 -1.89 19.79 -13.29
C ALA A 73 -3.11 20.69 -13.57
N GLU A 74 -3.10 21.35 -14.73
CA GLU A 74 -4.18 22.22 -15.19
C GLU A 74 -5.38 21.40 -15.68
N SER A 75 -5.19 20.19 -16.23
CA SER A 75 -6.29 19.35 -16.72
C SER A 75 -7.24 18.86 -15.62
N TYR A 76 -6.76 18.74 -14.37
CA TYR A 76 -7.58 18.36 -13.23
C TYR A 76 -7.95 19.53 -12.29
N SER A 77 -7.53 20.76 -12.61
CA SER A 77 -7.91 21.95 -11.85
C SER A 77 -9.22 22.54 -12.40
N ARG A 78 -10.08 23.07 -11.52
CA ARG A 78 -11.40 23.58 -11.89
C ARG A 78 -11.26 24.86 -12.73
N THR A 79 -11.85 24.87 -13.92
CA THR A 79 -12.07 26.07 -14.73
C THR A 79 -13.56 26.29 -14.99
N GLN A 80 -13.95 27.47 -15.47
CA GLN A 80 -15.36 27.75 -15.80
C GLN A 80 -15.89 26.82 -16.92
N GLU A 81 -15.00 26.38 -17.80
CA GLU A 81 -15.28 25.44 -18.88
C GLU A 81 -15.33 23.99 -18.39
N SER A 82 -14.56 23.65 -17.34
CA SER A 82 -14.46 22.28 -16.81
C SER A 82 -15.55 21.95 -15.76
N GLU A 83 -16.30 22.93 -15.25
CA GLU A 83 -17.33 22.70 -14.21
C GLU A 83 -18.45 21.75 -14.65
N LEU A 84 -18.76 21.72 -15.94
CA LEU A 84 -19.76 20.84 -16.53
C LEU A 84 -19.18 19.47 -16.93
N SER A 85 -17.86 19.33 -16.88
CA SER A 85 -17.14 18.12 -17.31
C SER A 85 -16.91 17.19 -16.13
N GLN A 86 -17.27 15.92 -16.27
CA GLN A 86 -17.08 14.92 -15.22
C GLN A 86 -15.60 14.53 -15.15
N GLN A 87 -14.84 15.21 -14.29
CA GLN A 87 -13.37 15.10 -14.18
C GLN A 87 -12.89 13.70 -13.73
N PHE A 88 -13.77 12.96 -13.06
CA PHE A 88 -13.56 11.57 -12.67
C PHE A 88 -14.66 10.72 -13.32
N PRO A 89 -14.39 10.08 -14.47
CA PRO A 89 -15.35 9.17 -15.09
C PRO A 89 -15.49 7.90 -14.25
N ARG A 90 -16.65 7.25 -14.34
CA ARG A 90 -16.89 5.97 -13.63
C ARG A 90 -16.17 4.84 -14.35
N LEU A 91 -15.61 3.91 -13.57
CA LEU A 91 -15.09 2.65 -14.09
C LEU A 91 -16.25 1.70 -14.44
N PRO A 92 -16.09 0.86 -15.47
CA PRO A 92 -17.06 -0.19 -15.78
C PRO A 92 -17.25 -1.11 -14.58
N ASN A 93 -18.51 -1.39 -14.25
CA ASN A 93 -18.88 -2.36 -13.21
C ASN A 93 -19.76 -3.43 -13.86
N PRO A 94 -19.19 -4.54 -14.36
CA PRO A 94 -19.96 -5.55 -15.07
C PRO A 94 -20.92 -6.27 -14.12
N ASP A 95 -22.04 -6.70 -14.67
CA ASP A 95 -22.98 -7.56 -13.96
C ASP A 95 -22.49 -9.02 -14.01
N MET A 96 -22.58 -9.69 -12.87
CA MET A 96 -22.31 -11.12 -12.72
C MET A 96 -23.61 -11.91 -12.60
N VAL A 97 -23.59 -13.13 -13.13
CA VAL A 97 -24.71 -14.07 -13.02
C VAL A 97 -24.34 -15.17 -12.03
N MET A 98 -25.18 -15.39 -11.03
CA MET A 98 -25.08 -16.52 -10.11
C MET A 98 -26.26 -17.45 -10.33
N TYR A 99 -25.98 -18.75 -10.37
CA TYR A 99 -27.01 -19.78 -10.33
C TYR A 99 -27.22 -20.26 -8.89
N VAL A 100 -28.45 -20.16 -8.41
CA VAL A 100 -28.87 -20.68 -7.11
C VAL A 100 -29.43 -22.08 -7.33
N TYR A 101 -28.82 -23.08 -6.70
CA TYR A 101 -29.28 -24.46 -6.81
C TYR A 101 -30.60 -24.65 -6.02
N PRO A 102 -31.49 -25.56 -6.46
CA PRO A 102 -32.73 -25.85 -5.72
C PRO A 102 -32.42 -26.34 -4.30
N HIS A 103 -33.06 -25.75 -3.30
CA HIS A 103 -32.83 -26.09 -1.88
C HIS A 103 -34.10 -25.88 -1.05
N LEU A 104 -34.08 -26.32 0.22
CA LEU A 104 -35.14 -26.05 1.18
C LEU A 104 -34.77 -24.80 2.00
N ALA A 105 -35.55 -23.73 1.91
CA ALA A 105 -35.47 -22.59 2.82
C ALA A 105 -36.24 -22.89 4.12
N ASP A 106 -35.70 -22.44 5.25
CA ASP A 106 -36.29 -22.62 6.59
C ASP A 106 -36.75 -24.06 6.89
N GLY A 107 -36.02 -25.04 6.35
CA GLY A 107 -36.23 -26.47 6.55
C GLY A 107 -37.50 -27.07 5.93
N SER A 108 -38.32 -26.30 5.22
CA SER A 108 -39.63 -26.78 4.75
C SER A 108 -40.10 -26.21 3.41
N ALA A 109 -39.70 -24.99 3.06
CA ALA A 109 -40.16 -24.35 1.84
C ALA A 109 -39.22 -24.68 0.66
N PRO A 110 -39.68 -25.35 -0.41
CA PRO A 110 -38.85 -25.61 -1.58
C PRO A 110 -38.59 -24.33 -2.36
N VAL A 111 -37.32 -24.00 -2.55
CA VAL A 111 -36.85 -22.92 -3.42
C VAL A 111 -36.37 -23.54 -4.73
N PRO A 112 -36.97 -23.18 -5.89
CA PRO A 112 -36.53 -23.70 -7.18
C PRO A 112 -35.15 -23.15 -7.56
N GLY A 113 -34.49 -23.79 -8.52
CA GLY A 113 -33.25 -23.26 -9.08
C GLY A 113 -33.53 -22.06 -9.97
N TYR A 114 -32.75 -20.99 -9.83
CA TYR A 114 -32.86 -19.80 -10.68
C TYR A 114 -31.52 -19.09 -10.82
N SER A 115 -31.39 -18.31 -11.89
CA SER A 115 -30.25 -17.42 -12.10
C SER A 115 -30.59 -16.02 -11.61
N THR A 116 -29.66 -15.38 -10.90
CA THR A 116 -29.77 -14.00 -10.45
C THR A 116 -28.60 -13.18 -10.96
N VAL A 117 -28.80 -11.88 -11.15
CA VAL A 117 -27.81 -10.94 -11.66
C VAL A 117 -27.46 -9.94 -10.56
N PHE A 118 -26.18 -9.68 -10.35
CA PHE A 118 -25.70 -8.73 -9.34
C PHE A 118 -24.40 -8.06 -9.80
N PRO A 119 -24.12 -6.82 -9.37
CA PRO A 119 -22.93 -6.10 -9.82
C PRO A 119 -21.65 -6.69 -9.25
N PHE A 120 -20.55 -6.63 -10.01
CA PHE A 120 -19.23 -7.10 -9.56
C PHE A 120 -18.72 -6.35 -8.33
N TYR A 121 -18.87 -5.02 -8.31
CA TYR A 121 -18.59 -4.14 -7.17
C TYR A 121 -19.87 -3.59 -6.54
N SER A 122 -19.89 -3.50 -5.21
CA SER A 122 -21.02 -2.97 -4.44
C SER A 122 -21.24 -1.46 -4.61
N ARG A 123 -20.23 -0.72 -5.07
CA ARG A 123 -20.27 0.72 -5.29
C ARG A 123 -19.58 1.08 -6.61
N PRO A 124 -20.05 2.10 -7.32
CA PRO A 124 -19.36 2.59 -8.51
C PRO A 124 -17.99 3.16 -8.09
N GLN A 125 -16.95 2.72 -8.80
CA GLN A 125 -15.61 3.26 -8.65
C GLN A 125 -15.37 4.34 -9.71
N TYR A 126 -14.54 5.32 -9.39
CA TYR A 126 -14.18 6.40 -10.29
C TYR A 126 -12.72 6.24 -10.71
N ALA A 127 -12.46 6.45 -11.99
CA ALA A 127 -11.10 6.39 -12.54
C ALA A 127 -10.31 7.64 -12.14
N LEU A 128 -9.05 7.44 -11.76
CA LEU A 128 -8.11 8.53 -11.56
C LEU A 128 -7.61 9.07 -12.92
N PRO A 129 -7.07 10.30 -12.95
CA PRO A 129 -6.50 10.86 -14.16
C PRO A 129 -5.43 9.96 -14.76
N GLY A 130 -5.58 9.58 -16.03
CA GLY A 130 -4.65 8.70 -16.75
C GLY A 130 -4.98 7.20 -16.66
N GLU A 131 -5.98 6.80 -15.87
CA GLU A 131 -6.48 5.41 -15.88
C GLU A 131 -7.38 5.15 -17.09
N ARG A 132 -7.40 3.89 -17.57
CA ARG A 132 -8.26 3.48 -18.69
C ARG A 132 -9.68 3.21 -18.19
N THR A 133 -10.67 3.74 -18.90
CA THR A 133 -12.11 3.63 -18.55
C THR A 133 -12.85 2.55 -19.34
N GLU A 134 -12.15 1.78 -20.17
CA GLU A 134 -12.74 0.86 -21.14
C GLU A 134 -12.91 -0.53 -20.53
N ALA A 135 -14.03 -1.19 -20.80
CA ALA A 135 -14.19 -2.61 -20.49
C ALA A 135 -13.40 -3.44 -21.53
N LEU A 136 -12.64 -4.44 -21.07
CA LEU A 136 -11.92 -5.38 -21.94
C LEU A 136 -12.86 -6.26 -22.76
#